data_AF-A0A8B8JQR0-F1
#
_entry.id   AF-A0A8B8JQR0-F1
#
_cell.length_a   1.000
_cell.length_b   1.000
_cell.length_c   1.000
_cell.angle_alpha   90.00
_cell.angle_beta   90.00
_cell.angle_gamma   90.00
#
_symmetry.space_group_name_H-M   'P 1'
#
loop_
_entity.id
_entity.type
_entity.pdbx_description
1 polymer ?
#
loop_
_entity_poly.entity_id
_entity_poly.type
_entity_poly.pdbx_seq_one_letter_code
_entity_poly.pdbx_strand_id
1 'polypeptide(L)'
;MSDEESTSAAAPATTSAAADSPQKIQTAIEALSAIVPSLSSAAASNPLSVLNHPDTYSQISTLLRHPNSGAGDNNLCRWLYDTFQTGIPQLQLVVLRFLPVIAGVYLSRVGDRKPQAGFEAVLLALYSHETTSRAGQAVSVTIPDLTHPSVYHESKAPIKNSATELNMAVVSPALEPHGTVRSTRRGRIVGVALELFYSKISHMPISSKIDFCEFCKMWAGQDGDMYMHFEEEEEEEKERVVEEQNSEVKREGRVPLGWELLQPVMMILGHCLLGPNKKEEGVFDVASDACRCLFARVMHDVDPKAILPMRSLLRLSKRALTNDDDDPTELPFSDVISI
;
A
#
# COMPACT_ATOMS: atom_id res chain seq x y z
N MET A 1 -13.67 20.91 58.32
CA MET A 1 -14.21 22.09 57.60
C MET A 1 -13.08 23.09 57.53
N SER A 2 -12.42 23.42 56.43
CA SER A 2 -12.43 23.00 55.02
C SER A 2 -11.12 23.58 54.45
N ASP A 3 -10.26 22.72 53.90
CA ASP A 3 -9.85 22.70 52.48
C ASP A 3 -8.85 23.81 52.09
N GLU A 4 -7.55 23.49 52.20
CA GLU A 4 -6.46 24.16 51.46
C GLU A 4 -6.26 23.42 50.13
N GLU A 5 -6.57 24.08 49.03
CA GLU A 5 -6.39 23.58 47.67
C GLU A 5 -4.98 23.95 47.17
N SER A 6 -4.02 23.04 47.37
CA SER A 6 -2.67 23.12 46.77
C SER A 6 -2.71 22.56 45.35
N THR A 7 -2.79 23.44 44.36
CA THR A 7 -2.69 23.10 42.94
C THR A 7 -1.25 22.71 42.59
N SER A 8 -1.00 21.40 42.49
CA SER A 8 0.24 20.83 41.94
C SER A 8 0.12 20.76 40.41
N ALA A 9 0.78 21.69 39.72
CA ALA A 9 0.95 21.64 38.27
C ALA A 9 2.01 20.59 37.91
N ALA A 10 1.56 19.43 37.42
CA ALA A 10 2.44 18.41 36.86
C ALA A 10 3.01 18.91 35.51
N ALA A 11 4.34 19.07 35.46
CA ALA A 11 5.09 19.37 34.24
C ALA A 11 5.10 18.17 33.27
N PRO A 12 5.11 18.39 31.96
CA PRO A 12 5.03 17.31 30.97
C PRO A 12 6.36 16.55 30.86
N ALA A 13 6.28 15.22 30.94
CA ALA A 13 7.36 14.29 30.67
C ALA A 13 7.62 14.21 29.16
N THR A 14 8.55 15.01 28.64
CA THR A 14 8.89 15.01 27.19
C THR A 14 10.37 14.83 26.89
N THR A 15 11.22 14.54 27.88
CA THR A 15 12.69 14.48 27.68
C THR A 15 13.31 13.08 27.64
N SER A 16 12.59 11.99 27.95
CA SER A 16 13.16 10.63 27.93
C SER A 16 13.06 9.90 26.57
N ALA A 17 12.06 10.20 25.74
CA ALA A 17 11.77 9.40 24.55
C ALA A 17 12.82 9.50 23.42
N ALA A 18 13.53 10.63 23.31
CA ALA A 18 14.52 10.84 22.25
C ALA A 18 15.85 10.10 22.52
N ALA A 19 16.28 10.02 23.77
CA ALA A 19 17.55 9.40 24.17
C ALA A 19 17.55 7.86 24.04
N ASP A 20 16.37 7.23 24.16
CA ASP A 20 16.22 5.76 24.08
C ASP A 20 16.15 5.24 22.64
N SER A 21 15.96 6.12 21.65
CA SER A 21 15.78 5.76 20.25
C SER A 21 16.97 5.02 19.61
N PRO A 22 18.25 5.43 19.76
CA PRO A 22 19.37 4.71 19.16
C PRO A 22 19.60 3.34 19.79
N GLN A 23 19.37 3.19 21.10
CA GLN A 23 19.52 1.92 21.80
C GLN A 23 18.47 0.90 21.33
N LYS A 24 17.21 1.31 21.22
CA LYS A 24 16.14 0.45 20.69
C LYS A 24 16.39 0.00 19.25
N ILE A 25 16.94 0.87 18.40
CA ILE A 25 17.34 0.52 17.03
C ILE A 25 18.44 -0.54 17.06
N GLN A 26 19.47 -0.35 17.88
CA GLN A 26 20.57 -1.31 18.01
C GLN A 26 20.08 -2.67 18.50
N THR A 27 19.24 -2.71 19.55
CA THR A 27 18.65 -3.95 20.07
C THR A 27 17.80 -4.67 19.02
N ALA A 28 17.01 -3.92 18.23
CA ALA A 28 16.22 -4.51 17.14
C ALA A 28 17.13 -5.16 16.09
N ILE A 29 18.25 -4.53 15.73
CA ILE A 29 19.18 -5.07 14.72
C ILE A 29 19.93 -6.29 15.25
N GLU A 30 20.37 -6.27 16.51
CA GLU A 30 20.98 -7.43 17.16
C GLU A 30 20.02 -8.62 17.17
N ALA A 31 18.75 -8.39 17.54
CA ALA A 31 17.71 -9.42 17.48
C ALA A 31 17.47 -9.94 16.05
N LEU A 32 17.54 -9.07 15.04
CA LEU A 32 17.41 -9.48 13.64
C LEU A 32 18.62 -10.30 13.18
N SER A 33 19.83 -9.94 13.59
CA SER A 33 21.06 -10.65 13.22
C SER A 33 21.10 -12.08 13.74
N ALA A 34 20.43 -12.35 14.86
CA ALA A 34 20.24 -13.71 15.38
C ALA A 34 19.33 -14.56 14.48
N ILE A 35 18.41 -13.92 13.73
CA ILE A 35 17.47 -14.59 12.81
C ILE A 35 18.08 -14.71 11.42
N VAL A 36 18.84 -13.70 11.00
CA VAL A 36 19.48 -13.61 9.68
C VAL A 36 21.00 -13.44 9.88
N PRO A 37 21.74 -14.56 10.08
CA PRO A 37 23.15 -14.53 10.51
C PRO A 37 24.08 -13.75 9.58
N SER A 38 23.75 -13.66 8.29
CA SER A 38 24.44 -12.89 7.26
C SER A 38 24.50 -11.38 7.52
N LEU A 39 23.64 -10.83 8.40
CA LEU A 39 23.68 -9.41 8.77
C LEU A 39 24.76 -9.07 9.80
N SER A 40 25.34 -10.06 10.49
CA SER A 40 26.24 -9.84 11.64
C SER A 40 27.53 -9.09 11.29
N SER A 41 27.99 -9.16 10.03
CA SER A 41 29.23 -8.51 9.57
C SER A 41 29.03 -7.02 9.17
N ALA A 42 27.78 -6.61 8.87
CA ALA A 42 27.48 -5.30 8.29
C ALA A 42 27.05 -4.23 9.31
N ALA A 43 26.71 -4.62 10.55
CA ALA A 43 26.12 -3.75 11.56
C ALA A 43 27.10 -2.79 12.29
N ALA A 44 28.41 -2.88 12.01
CA ALA A 44 29.44 -2.24 12.81
C ALA A 44 29.64 -0.73 12.57
N SER A 45 29.10 -0.15 11.48
CA SER A 45 29.36 1.26 11.11
C SER A 45 28.11 2.14 11.11
N ASN A 46 26.97 1.65 10.61
CA ASN A 46 25.68 2.35 10.64
C ASN A 46 24.50 1.36 10.72
N PRO A 47 23.86 1.19 11.89
CA PRO A 47 22.83 0.18 12.09
C PRO A 47 21.65 0.27 11.09
N LEU A 48 21.19 1.49 10.81
CA LEU A 48 20.06 1.71 9.91
C LEU A 48 20.37 1.46 8.44
N SER A 49 21.63 1.61 7.99
CA SER A 49 21.97 1.35 6.58
C SER A 49 21.89 -0.14 6.25
N VAL A 50 22.15 -1.01 7.23
CA VAL A 50 21.99 -2.47 7.06
C VAL A 50 20.54 -2.81 6.75
N LEU A 51 19.59 -2.26 7.51
CA LEU A 51 18.15 -2.50 7.29
C LEU A 51 17.67 -1.98 5.93
N ASN A 52 18.39 -1.03 5.34
CA ASN A 52 18.04 -0.45 4.06
C ASN A 52 18.68 -1.16 2.85
N HIS A 53 19.63 -2.07 3.07
CA HIS A 53 20.37 -2.74 2.01
C HIS A 53 19.48 -3.71 1.19
N PRO A 54 19.63 -3.76 -0.15
CA PRO A 54 18.83 -4.66 -1.00
C PRO A 54 19.00 -6.14 -0.64
N ASP A 55 20.21 -6.58 -0.29
CA ASP A 55 20.45 -7.98 0.14
C ASP A 55 19.71 -8.36 1.42
N THR A 56 19.56 -7.41 2.34
CA THR A 56 18.78 -7.64 3.57
C THR A 56 17.30 -7.82 3.22
N TYR A 57 16.80 -7.03 2.28
CA TYR A 57 15.43 -7.18 1.79
C TYR A 57 15.21 -8.56 1.15
N SER A 58 16.09 -9.00 0.25
CA SER A 58 15.94 -10.27 -0.47
C SER A 58 15.97 -11.49 0.47
N GLN A 59 16.87 -11.48 1.46
CA GLN A 59 16.96 -12.54 2.47
C GLN A 59 15.71 -12.62 3.34
N ILE A 60 15.24 -11.49 3.87
CA ILE A 60 14.04 -11.44 4.71
C ILE A 60 12.78 -11.79 3.90
N SER A 61 12.66 -11.29 2.66
CA SER A 61 11.54 -11.63 1.76
C SER A 61 11.48 -13.14 1.49
N THR A 62 12.64 -13.77 1.25
CA THR A 62 12.74 -15.22 1.06
C THR A 62 12.29 -16.00 2.30
N LEU A 63 12.72 -15.56 3.49
CA LEU A 63 12.29 -16.15 4.76
C LEU A 63 10.77 -16.05 4.98
N LEU A 64 10.18 -14.90 4.64
CA LEU A 64 8.73 -14.67 4.71
C LEU A 64 7.96 -15.48 3.68
N ARG A 65 8.56 -15.86 2.55
CA ARG A 65 7.93 -16.69 1.51
C ARG A 65 8.01 -18.20 1.80
N HIS A 66 8.77 -18.68 2.79
CA HIS A 66 8.81 -20.11 3.12
C HIS A 66 7.44 -20.71 3.49
N PRO A 67 7.16 -22.00 3.24
CA PRO A 67 5.84 -22.60 3.49
C PRO A 67 5.35 -22.54 4.94
N ASN A 68 6.27 -22.55 5.91
CA ASN A 68 5.99 -22.53 7.35
C ASN A 68 6.11 -21.11 7.95
N SER A 69 6.33 -20.09 7.13
CA SER A 69 6.32 -18.70 7.58
C SER A 69 4.92 -18.28 8.05
N GLY A 70 4.86 -17.32 8.98
CA GLY A 70 3.60 -16.81 9.50
C GLY A 70 2.98 -17.62 10.65
N ALA A 71 3.58 -18.75 11.05
CA ALA A 71 3.16 -19.47 12.26
C ALA A 71 3.39 -18.63 13.54
N GLY A 72 2.68 -18.97 14.62
CA GLY A 72 2.73 -18.20 15.88
C GLY A 72 4.09 -18.24 16.60
N ASP A 73 4.91 -19.25 16.32
CA ASP A 73 6.27 -19.44 16.83
C ASP A 73 7.35 -18.88 15.88
N ASN A 74 6.95 -18.23 14.79
CA ASN A 74 7.88 -17.68 13.82
C ASN A 74 8.63 -16.46 14.40
N ASN A 75 9.94 -16.62 14.66
CA ASN A 75 10.80 -15.59 15.25
C ASN A 75 10.84 -14.30 14.42
N LEU A 76 10.77 -14.38 13.09
CA LEU A 76 10.76 -13.21 12.21
C LEU A 76 9.46 -12.43 12.34
N CYS A 77 8.31 -13.10 12.42
CA CYS A 77 7.01 -12.44 12.68
C CYS A 77 6.99 -11.77 14.05
N ARG A 78 7.55 -12.44 15.08
CA ARG A 78 7.71 -11.85 16.41
C ARG A 78 8.60 -10.61 16.37
N TRP A 79 9.73 -10.68 15.69
CA TRP A 79 10.64 -9.55 15.51
C TRP A 79 9.95 -8.37 14.81
N LEU A 80 9.21 -8.62 13.73
CA LEU A 80 8.46 -7.58 13.01
C LEU A 80 7.41 -6.92 13.90
N TYR A 81 6.68 -7.72 14.69
CA TYR A 81 5.70 -7.23 15.65
C TYR A 81 6.35 -6.34 16.73
N ASP A 82 7.36 -6.87 17.44
CA ASP A 82 8.05 -6.15 18.52
C ASP A 82 8.71 -4.86 17.99
N THR A 83 9.32 -4.93 16.80
CA THR A 83 9.96 -3.78 16.13
C THR A 83 8.96 -2.69 15.80
N PHE A 84 7.77 -3.04 15.29
CA PHE A 84 6.72 -2.06 15.00
C PHE A 84 6.16 -1.40 16.27
N GLN A 85 6.01 -2.18 17.35
CA GLN A 85 5.50 -1.72 18.64
C GLN A 85 6.45 -0.74 19.37
N THR A 86 7.72 -0.65 18.95
CA THR A 86 8.67 0.33 19.53
C THR A 86 8.23 1.78 19.34
N GLY A 87 7.37 2.06 18.34
CA GLY A 87 6.90 3.41 18.00
C GLY A 87 7.94 4.30 17.33
N ILE A 88 9.13 3.77 16.99
CA ILE A 88 10.19 4.53 16.33
C ILE A 88 9.88 4.58 14.82
N PRO A 89 9.73 5.77 14.20
CA PRO A 89 9.30 5.89 12.80
C PRO A 89 10.20 5.14 11.80
N GLN A 90 11.51 5.12 12.03
CA GLN A 90 12.47 4.42 11.18
C GLN A 90 12.27 2.90 11.23
N LEU A 91 12.04 2.33 12.42
CA LEU A 91 11.78 0.90 12.60
C LEU A 91 10.41 0.50 12.05
N GLN A 92 9.39 1.34 12.26
CA GLN A 92 8.06 1.14 11.67
C GLN A 92 8.13 1.13 10.15
N LEU A 93 8.90 2.03 9.55
CA LEU A 93 9.13 2.05 8.11
C LEU A 93 9.78 0.73 7.64
N VAL A 94 10.77 0.21 8.37
CA VAL A 94 11.41 -1.08 8.05
C VAL A 94 10.39 -2.23 8.02
N VAL A 95 9.48 -2.29 8.99
CA VAL A 95 8.40 -3.30 9.02
C VAL A 95 7.46 -3.13 7.82
N LEU A 96 7.06 -1.90 7.50
CA LEU A 96 6.19 -1.61 6.37
C LEU A 96 6.79 -1.99 5.01
N ARG A 97 8.12 -1.97 4.84
CA ARG A 97 8.77 -2.44 3.60
C ARG A 97 8.44 -3.89 3.27
N PHE A 98 8.20 -4.74 4.27
CA PHE A 98 7.88 -6.15 4.07
C PHE A 98 6.37 -6.43 4.04
N LEU A 99 5.53 -5.40 4.20
CA LEU A 99 4.08 -5.55 4.20
C LEU A 99 3.54 -6.18 2.91
N PRO A 100 4.00 -5.84 1.70
CA PRO A 100 3.55 -6.53 0.48
C PRO A 100 3.77 -8.04 0.52
N VAL A 101 4.91 -8.49 1.04
CA VAL A 101 5.23 -9.91 1.18
C VAL A 101 4.37 -10.56 2.26
N ILE A 102 4.20 -9.91 3.41
CA ILE A 102 3.37 -10.42 4.52
C ILE A 102 1.92 -10.54 4.07
N ALA A 103 1.33 -9.47 3.51
CA ALA A 103 -0.05 -9.45 3.02
C ALA A 103 -0.23 -10.42 1.86
N GLY A 104 0.72 -10.44 0.91
CA GLY A 104 0.81 -11.35 -0.22
C GLY A 104 0.69 -12.81 0.19
N VAL A 105 1.67 -13.26 0.97
CA VAL A 105 1.78 -14.65 1.44
C VAL A 105 0.61 -15.01 2.36
N TYR A 106 0.19 -14.10 3.24
CA TYR A 106 -0.96 -14.31 4.11
C TYR A 106 -2.23 -14.57 3.30
N LEU A 107 -2.62 -13.63 2.42
CA LEU A 107 -3.85 -13.73 1.65
C LEU A 107 -3.86 -14.94 0.71
N SER A 108 -2.73 -15.26 0.07
CA SER A 108 -2.64 -16.42 -0.83
C SER A 108 -2.79 -17.76 -0.11
N ARG A 109 -2.46 -17.83 1.18
CA ARG A 109 -2.50 -19.07 1.98
C ARG A 109 -3.72 -19.22 2.89
N VAL A 110 -4.57 -18.19 2.97
CA VAL A 110 -5.83 -18.24 3.72
C VAL A 110 -6.67 -19.49 3.39
N GLY A 111 -6.65 -19.92 2.13
CA GLY A 111 -7.37 -21.10 1.65
C GLY A 111 -6.83 -22.43 2.19
N ASP A 112 -5.55 -22.48 2.57
CA ASP A 112 -4.85 -23.70 3.00
C ASP A 112 -5.23 -24.14 4.42
N ARG A 113 -6.01 -23.34 5.14
CA ARG A 113 -6.46 -23.57 6.53
C ARG A 113 -5.32 -23.83 7.51
N LYS A 114 -4.09 -23.40 7.19
CA LYS A 114 -2.95 -23.43 8.10
C LYS A 114 -3.00 -22.23 9.04
N PRO A 115 -2.65 -22.38 10.33
CA PRO A 115 -2.62 -21.26 11.26
C PRO A 115 -1.50 -20.28 10.86
N GLN A 116 -1.87 -19.00 10.67
CA GLN A 116 -0.96 -17.91 10.30
C GLN A 116 -0.91 -16.82 11.38
N ALA A 117 -0.96 -17.22 12.65
CA ALA A 117 -1.07 -16.33 13.79
C ALA A 117 0.06 -15.28 13.88
N GLY A 118 1.26 -15.59 13.40
CA GLY A 118 2.38 -14.65 13.31
C GLY A 118 2.10 -13.50 12.33
N PHE A 119 1.62 -13.80 11.13
CA PHE A 119 1.22 -12.76 10.17
C PHE A 119 0.00 -11.97 10.66
N GLU A 120 -0.97 -12.66 11.25
CA GLU A 120 -2.16 -12.01 11.82
C GLU A 120 -1.80 -11.04 12.95
N ALA A 121 -0.84 -11.39 13.80
CA ALA A 121 -0.35 -10.51 14.86
C ALA A 121 0.29 -9.23 14.29
N VAL A 122 1.13 -9.35 13.25
CA VAL A 122 1.76 -8.19 12.60
C VAL A 122 0.69 -7.31 11.93
N LEU A 123 -0.23 -7.90 11.17
CA LEU A 123 -1.31 -7.16 10.50
C LEU A 123 -2.23 -6.46 11.51
N LEU A 124 -2.56 -7.11 12.63
CA LEU A 124 -3.33 -6.50 13.71
C LEU A 124 -2.58 -5.36 14.40
N ALA A 125 -1.25 -5.45 14.55
CA ALA A 125 -0.44 -4.36 15.09
C ALA A 125 -0.48 -3.12 14.18
N LEU A 126 -0.36 -3.32 12.86
CA LEU A 126 -0.48 -2.23 11.89
C LEU A 126 -1.89 -1.60 11.95
N TYR A 127 -2.92 -2.44 12.01
CA TYR A 127 -4.30 -2.01 12.10
C TYR A 127 -4.61 -1.25 13.40
N SER A 128 -4.11 -1.71 14.54
CA SER A 128 -4.33 -1.07 15.84
C SER A 128 -3.61 0.28 15.94
N HIS A 129 -2.42 0.39 15.34
CA HIS A 129 -1.72 1.67 15.19
C HIS A 129 -2.55 2.69 14.41
N GLU A 130 -3.08 2.29 13.25
CA GLU A 130 -3.97 3.14 12.45
C GLU A 130 -5.26 3.50 13.18
N THR A 131 -5.87 2.54 13.86
CA THR A 131 -7.09 2.76 14.64
C THR A 131 -6.87 3.79 15.76
N THR A 132 -5.74 3.69 16.45
CA THR A 132 -5.35 4.63 17.51
C THR A 132 -5.05 6.02 16.92
N SER A 133 -4.32 6.07 15.80
CA SER A 133 -3.99 7.30 15.09
C SER A 133 -5.24 8.07 14.66
N ARG A 134 -6.27 7.36 14.18
CA ARG A 134 -7.54 7.97 13.75
C ARG A 134 -8.44 8.40 14.91
N ALA A 135 -8.20 7.95 16.15
CA ALA A 135 -8.99 8.30 17.33
C ALA A 135 -10.52 8.18 17.12
N GLY A 136 -10.97 7.16 16.39
CA GLY A 136 -12.39 6.93 16.06
C GLY A 136 -12.98 7.84 14.97
N GLN A 137 -12.18 8.69 14.35
CA GLN A 137 -12.59 9.55 13.23
C GLN A 137 -12.47 8.81 11.89
N ALA A 138 -13.34 9.16 10.95
CA ALA A 138 -13.21 8.75 9.56
C ALA A 138 -12.17 9.63 8.84
N VAL A 139 -11.51 9.09 7.82
CA VAL A 139 -10.63 9.88 6.94
C VAL A 139 -11.51 10.55 5.90
N SER A 140 -11.65 11.88 6.00
CA SER A 140 -12.44 12.69 5.08
C SER A 140 -11.58 13.68 4.31
N VAL A 141 -11.95 13.97 3.07
CA VAL A 141 -11.34 15.00 2.22
C VAL A 141 -12.39 16.04 1.86
N THR A 142 -11.98 17.30 1.82
CA THR A 142 -12.83 18.38 1.31
C THR A 142 -12.73 18.38 -0.22
N ILE A 143 -13.85 18.20 -0.91
CA ILE A 143 -13.95 18.30 -2.37
C ILE A 143 -13.80 19.78 -2.74
N PRO A 144 -12.79 20.14 -3.56
CA PRO A 144 -12.65 21.51 -4.03
C PRO A 144 -13.85 21.95 -4.89
N ASP A 145 -14.30 23.18 -4.68
CA ASP A 145 -15.39 23.80 -5.42
C ASP A 145 -14.90 25.06 -6.12
N LEU A 146 -15.13 25.16 -7.43
CA LEU A 146 -14.75 26.31 -8.27
C LEU A 146 -15.60 27.56 -8.00
N THR A 147 -16.67 27.46 -7.21
CA THR A 147 -17.43 28.65 -6.78
C THR A 147 -16.71 29.41 -5.66
N HIS A 148 -15.80 28.77 -4.93
CA HIS A 148 -15.04 29.35 -3.83
C HIS A 148 -13.61 29.63 -4.25
N PRO A 149 -13.04 30.83 -3.97
CA PRO A 149 -11.65 31.10 -4.31
C PRO A 149 -10.72 30.08 -3.66
N SER A 150 -9.69 29.67 -4.40
CA SER A 150 -8.68 28.73 -3.94
C SER A 150 -7.28 29.26 -4.21
N VAL A 151 -6.26 28.54 -3.75
CA VAL A 151 -4.84 28.90 -3.99
C VAL A 151 -4.52 29.07 -5.49
N TYR A 152 -5.27 28.40 -6.37
CA TYR A 152 -5.03 28.37 -7.81
C TYR A 152 -6.03 29.19 -8.64
N HIS A 153 -7.13 29.68 -8.05
CA HIS A 153 -8.11 30.46 -8.79
C HIS A 153 -8.89 31.46 -7.93
N GLU A 154 -9.29 32.57 -8.53
CA GLU A 154 -10.25 33.52 -7.96
C GLU A 154 -11.64 33.29 -8.55
N SER A 155 -12.69 33.34 -7.72
CA SER A 155 -14.07 33.27 -8.20
C SER A 155 -14.70 34.66 -8.30
N LYS A 156 -15.40 34.93 -9.40
CA LYS A 156 -16.18 36.17 -9.57
C LYS A 156 -17.50 36.03 -8.82
N ALA A 157 -17.59 36.62 -7.63
CA ALA A 157 -18.77 36.76 -6.75
C ALA A 157 -19.60 35.46 -6.52
N PRO A 158 -19.78 35.00 -5.27
CA PRO A 158 -20.45 33.73 -5.01
C PRO A 158 -21.92 33.79 -5.47
N ILE A 159 -22.27 32.97 -6.46
CA ILE A 159 -23.67 32.60 -6.70
C ILE A 159 -24.09 31.80 -5.47
N LYS A 160 -24.96 32.37 -4.61
CA LYS A 160 -25.48 31.69 -3.42
C LYS A 160 -26.33 30.49 -3.84
N ASN A 161 -25.68 29.36 -4.10
CA ASN A 161 -26.34 28.07 -4.29
C ASN A 161 -26.14 27.26 -3.01
N SER A 162 -27.21 27.11 -2.22
CA SER A 162 -27.25 26.30 -0.99
C SER A 162 -27.03 24.79 -1.22
N ALA A 163 -26.71 24.38 -2.44
CA ALA A 163 -26.51 22.97 -2.82
C ALA A 163 -25.10 22.44 -2.49
N THR A 164 -24.14 23.31 -2.15
CA THR A 164 -22.72 22.96 -1.98
C THR A 164 -22.25 22.86 -0.51
N GLU A 165 -23.15 22.89 0.48
CA GLU A 165 -22.75 22.80 1.91
C GLU A 165 -22.12 21.44 2.29
N LEU A 166 -22.27 20.39 1.46
CA LEU A 166 -21.71 19.05 1.69
C LEU A 166 -20.39 18.82 0.92
N ASN A 167 -19.41 19.70 1.11
CA ASN A 167 -18.10 19.57 0.46
C ASN A 167 -17.18 18.51 1.09
N MET A 168 -17.66 17.66 1.99
CA MET A 168 -16.83 16.62 2.62
C MET A 168 -17.17 15.23 2.09
N ALA A 169 -16.17 14.54 1.55
CA ALA A 169 -16.25 13.14 1.16
C ALA A 169 -15.47 12.26 2.15
N VAL A 170 -16.07 11.16 2.57
CA VAL A 170 -15.39 10.14 3.39
C VAL A 170 -14.62 9.20 2.48
N VAL A 171 -13.30 9.19 2.61
CA VAL A 171 -12.38 8.34 1.82
C VAL A 171 -12.22 6.97 2.46
N SER A 172 -12.11 6.92 3.79
CA SER A 172 -11.96 5.70 4.57
C SER A 172 -12.79 5.81 5.84
N PRO A 173 -13.67 4.84 6.15
CA PRO A 173 -14.55 4.92 7.31
C PRO A 173 -13.76 4.87 8.63
N ALA A 174 -14.42 5.27 9.71
CA ALA A 174 -13.88 5.14 11.07
C ALA A 174 -13.54 3.67 11.37
N LEU A 175 -12.47 3.47 12.13
CA LEU A 175 -11.96 2.13 12.47
C LEU A 175 -12.41 1.71 13.86
N GLU A 176 -12.84 0.45 13.99
CA GLU A 176 -13.15 -0.17 15.27
C GLU A 176 -11.95 -1.01 15.73
N PRO A 177 -11.59 -1.03 17.02
CA PRO A 177 -10.49 -1.87 17.50
C PRO A 177 -10.85 -3.36 17.41
N HIS A 178 -9.92 -4.17 16.90
CA HIS A 178 -10.09 -5.61 16.74
C HIS A 178 -8.94 -6.38 17.40
N GLY A 179 -9.27 -7.44 18.15
CA GLY A 179 -8.28 -8.31 18.81
C GLY A 179 -7.92 -9.59 18.04
N THR A 180 -8.68 -9.96 17.01
CA THR A 180 -8.45 -11.17 16.20
C THR A 180 -8.82 -10.94 14.73
N VAL A 181 -8.13 -11.61 13.81
CA VAL A 181 -8.42 -11.54 12.37
C VAL A 181 -9.51 -12.56 12.01
N ARG A 182 -10.70 -12.07 11.67
CA ARG A 182 -11.81 -12.91 11.17
C ARG A 182 -11.93 -12.82 9.65
N SER A 183 -12.44 -13.85 9.00
CA SER A 183 -12.61 -13.87 7.53
C SER A 183 -13.38 -12.67 6.98
N THR A 184 -14.44 -12.24 7.66
CA THR A 184 -15.28 -11.09 7.26
C THR A 184 -14.58 -9.74 7.39
N ARG A 185 -13.59 -9.63 8.28
CA ARG A 185 -12.84 -8.39 8.53
C ARG A 185 -11.44 -8.40 7.91
N ARG A 186 -10.96 -9.57 7.48
CA ARG A 186 -9.62 -9.77 6.93
C ARG A 186 -9.28 -8.77 5.83
N GLY A 187 -10.18 -8.62 4.84
CA GLY A 187 -9.99 -7.68 3.74
C GLY A 187 -9.81 -6.24 4.23
N ARG A 188 -10.58 -5.81 5.23
CA ARG A 188 -10.46 -4.46 5.81
C ARG A 188 -9.18 -4.29 6.63
N ILE A 189 -8.79 -5.29 7.43
CA ILE A 189 -7.56 -5.25 8.23
C ILE A 189 -6.34 -5.13 7.31
N VAL A 190 -6.26 -5.96 6.28
CA VAL A 190 -5.18 -5.90 5.29
C VAL A 190 -5.26 -4.61 4.47
N GLY A 191 -6.46 -4.18 4.08
CA GLY A 191 -6.69 -2.93 3.36
C GLY A 191 -6.14 -1.72 4.13
N VAL A 192 -6.45 -1.58 5.42
CA VAL A 192 -5.92 -0.49 6.27
C VAL A 192 -4.41 -0.58 6.42
N ALA A 193 -3.83 -1.78 6.54
CA ALA A 193 -2.39 -1.94 6.54
C ALA A 193 -1.77 -1.43 5.22
N LEU A 194 -2.40 -1.72 4.08
CA LEU A 194 -2.00 -1.20 2.77
C LEU A 194 -2.24 0.32 2.63
N GLU A 195 -3.27 0.90 3.26
CA GLU A 195 -3.43 2.36 3.36
C GLU A 195 -2.23 2.99 4.10
N LEU A 196 -1.79 2.39 5.21
CA LEU A 196 -0.58 2.83 5.94
C LEU A 196 0.69 2.68 5.08
N PHE A 197 0.84 1.58 4.35
CA PHE A 197 1.93 1.42 3.37
C PHE A 197 1.91 2.53 2.31
N TYR A 198 0.73 2.81 1.74
CA TYR A 198 0.55 3.85 0.74
C TYR A 198 0.92 5.23 1.28
N SER A 199 0.58 5.54 2.54
CA SER A 199 0.96 6.82 3.18
C SER A 199 2.48 7.05 3.27
N LYS A 200 3.28 5.98 3.15
CA LYS A 200 4.75 6.00 3.20
C LYS A 200 5.38 5.49 1.90
N ILE A 201 4.63 5.38 0.81
CA ILE A 201 5.05 4.73 -0.45
C ILE A 201 6.28 5.37 -1.11
N SER A 202 6.49 6.67 -0.90
CA SER A 202 7.68 7.40 -1.36
C SER A 202 8.97 6.89 -0.73
N HIS A 203 8.90 6.33 0.48
CA HIS A 203 10.04 5.76 1.20
C HIS A 203 10.19 4.25 1.01
N MET A 204 9.28 3.60 0.26
CA MET A 204 9.34 2.16 0.03
C MET A 204 10.32 1.83 -1.09
N PRO A 205 11.19 0.81 -0.90
CA PRO A 205 12.13 0.39 -1.92
C PRO A 205 11.39 -0.19 -3.12
N ILE A 206 12.05 -0.16 -4.28
CA ILE A 206 11.51 -0.68 -5.54
C ILE A 206 11.13 -2.15 -5.42
N SER A 207 11.99 -3.00 -4.84
CA SER A 207 11.73 -4.43 -4.67
C SER A 207 10.44 -4.73 -3.90
N SER A 208 10.06 -3.87 -2.94
CA SER A 208 8.79 -3.97 -2.20
C SER A 208 7.57 -3.66 -3.07
N LYS A 209 7.71 -2.68 -3.97
CA LYS A 209 6.68 -2.32 -4.95
C LYS A 209 6.53 -3.40 -6.03
N ILE A 210 7.63 -4.01 -6.48
CA ILE A 210 7.61 -5.16 -7.40
C ILE A 210 6.89 -6.33 -6.75
N ASP A 211 7.30 -6.73 -5.54
CA ASP A 211 6.64 -7.80 -4.78
C ASP A 211 5.13 -7.54 -4.65
N PHE A 212 4.73 -6.29 -4.36
CA PHE A 212 3.33 -5.91 -4.30
C PHE A 212 2.58 -6.17 -5.62
N CYS A 213 3.15 -5.78 -6.75
CA CYS A 213 2.54 -5.95 -8.07
C CYS A 213 2.45 -7.44 -8.45
N GLU A 214 3.48 -8.24 -8.14
CA GLU A 214 3.45 -9.69 -8.33
C GLU A 214 2.31 -10.36 -7.53
N PHE A 215 2.14 -9.98 -6.27
CA PHE A 215 1.03 -10.50 -5.47
C PHE A 215 -0.33 -10.06 -5.98
N CYS A 216 -0.46 -8.84 -6.52
CA CYS A 216 -1.68 -8.39 -7.18
C CYS A 216 -2.07 -9.27 -8.38
N LYS A 217 -1.08 -9.63 -9.22
CA LYS A 217 -1.27 -10.59 -10.32
C LYS A 217 -1.72 -11.97 -9.79
N MET A 218 -1.06 -12.47 -8.75
CA MET A 218 -1.45 -13.73 -8.11
C MET A 218 -2.88 -13.70 -7.55
N TRP A 219 -3.26 -12.63 -6.84
CA TRP A 219 -4.59 -12.49 -6.25
C TRP A 219 -5.71 -12.39 -7.29
N ALA A 220 -5.41 -11.81 -8.45
CA ALA A 220 -6.33 -11.80 -9.59
C ALA A 220 -6.66 -13.22 -10.03
N GLY A 221 -5.69 -14.14 -10.02
CA GLY A 221 -5.88 -15.52 -10.45
C GLY A 221 -6.28 -15.65 -11.93
N GLN A 222 -6.02 -14.60 -12.71
CA GLN A 222 -6.25 -14.50 -14.15
C GLN A 222 -5.13 -13.68 -14.77
N ASP A 223 -4.70 -14.09 -15.95
CA ASP A 223 -3.55 -13.60 -16.70
C ASP A 223 -3.85 -12.27 -17.39
N GLY A 224 -5.14 -12.01 -17.65
CA GLY A 224 -5.64 -10.78 -18.27
C GLY A 224 -5.31 -10.63 -19.76
N ASP A 225 -4.94 -11.70 -20.45
CA ASP A 225 -4.44 -11.67 -21.84
C ASP A 225 -5.44 -11.10 -22.85
N MET A 226 -6.74 -11.27 -22.59
CA MET A 226 -7.81 -10.66 -23.37
C MET A 226 -7.74 -9.12 -23.41
N TYR A 227 -7.05 -8.49 -22.45
CA TYR A 227 -6.90 -7.04 -22.33
C TYR A 227 -5.50 -6.53 -22.69
N MET A 228 -4.64 -7.33 -23.32
CA MET A 228 -3.35 -6.84 -23.84
C MET A 228 -3.54 -5.67 -24.81
N HIS A 229 -4.42 -5.86 -25.80
CA HIS A 229 -4.75 -4.86 -26.83
C HIS A 229 -5.95 -3.98 -26.46
N PHE A 230 -6.15 -3.74 -25.16
CA PHE A 230 -7.27 -2.94 -24.64
C PHE A 230 -7.37 -1.55 -25.31
N GLU A 231 -8.51 -1.27 -25.95
CA GLU A 231 -8.83 -0.01 -26.65
C GLU A 231 -7.87 0.38 -27.79
N GLU A 232 -7.09 -0.55 -28.34
CA GLU A 232 -6.37 -0.35 -29.61
C GLU A 232 -7.37 -0.50 -30.77
N GLU A 233 -7.36 0.45 -31.72
CA GLU A 233 -8.19 0.36 -32.93
C GLU A 233 -7.74 -0.86 -33.75
N GLU A 234 -8.68 -1.76 -34.06
CA GLU A 234 -8.42 -3.01 -34.77
C GLU A 234 -8.02 -2.75 -36.22
N GLU A 235 -6.72 -2.58 -36.49
CA GLU A 235 -6.17 -2.94 -37.79
C GLU A 235 -5.72 -4.42 -37.72
N GLU A 236 -6.54 -5.28 -38.32
CA GLU A 236 -6.43 -6.74 -38.43
C GLU A 236 -7.10 -7.55 -37.30
N GLU A 237 -8.38 -7.89 -37.50
CA GLU A 237 -8.98 -9.14 -37.02
C GLU A 237 -8.15 -10.34 -37.53
N LYS A 238 -7.06 -10.67 -36.83
CA LYS A 238 -6.57 -12.06 -36.85
C LYS A 238 -7.47 -12.81 -35.90
N GLU A 239 -8.28 -13.71 -36.46
CA GLU A 239 -9.00 -14.77 -35.74
C GLU A 239 -8.07 -15.34 -34.67
N ARG A 240 -8.22 -14.89 -33.43
CA ARG A 240 -7.56 -15.54 -32.31
C ARG A 240 -8.36 -16.81 -32.11
N VAL A 241 -7.81 -17.92 -32.62
CA VAL A 241 -8.13 -19.24 -32.09
C VAL A 241 -7.85 -19.15 -30.60
N VAL A 242 -8.90 -18.93 -29.82
CA VAL A 242 -8.88 -19.25 -28.40
C VAL A 242 -8.77 -20.76 -28.39
N GLU A 243 -7.55 -21.27 -28.46
CA GLU A 243 -7.31 -22.60 -27.97
C GLU A 243 -7.77 -22.53 -26.51
N GLU A 244 -8.93 -23.13 -26.22
CA GLU A 244 -9.22 -23.64 -24.89
C GLU A 244 -8.14 -24.67 -24.58
N GLN A 245 -6.93 -24.19 -24.31
CA GLN A 245 -5.99 -24.93 -23.52
C GLN A 245 -6.64 -25.00 -22.15
N ASN A 246 -7.41 -26.07 -21.97
CA ASN A 246 -7.74 -26.68 -20.70
C ASN A 246 -6.45 -27.17 -20.05
N SER A 247 -5.46 -26.28 -19.93
CA SER A 247 -4.47 -26.38 -18.90
C SER A 247 -5.32 -26.36 -17.63
N GLU A 248 -5.23 -27.43 -16.84
CA GLU A 248 -5.48 -27.31 -15.42
C GLU A 248 -4.50 -26.24 -14.93
N VAL A 249 -4.85 -24.96 -15.11
CA VAL A 249 -4.27 -23.86 -14.36
C VAL A 249 -4.71 -24.20 -12.96
N LYS A 250 -3.83 -24.90 -12.27
CA LYS A 250 -3.84 -25.09 -10.83
C LYS A 250 -4.29 -23.73 -10.30
N ARG A 251 -5.51 -23.65 -9.75
CA ARG A 251 -6.13 -22.40 -9.31
C ARG A 251 -5.33 -21.89 -8.11
N GLU A 252 -4.12 -21.44 -8.37
CA GLU A 252 -3.22 -20.91 -7.38
C GLU A 252 -3.74 -19.51 -7.03
N GLY A 253 -4.24 -19.37 -5.81
CA GLY A 253 -4.24 -18.08 -5.14
C GLY A 253 -5.30 -17.05 -5.54
N ARG A 254 -6.45 -17.42 -6.12
CA ARG A 254 -7.58 -16.46 -6.26
C ARG A 254 -8.03 -15.99 -4.86
N VAL A 255 -7.76 -14.72 -4.55
CA VAL A 255 -8.15 -14.10 -3.28
C VAL A 255 -9.46 -13.31 -3.47
N PRO A 256 -10.40 -13.35 -2.51
CA PRO A 256 -11.54 -12.43 -2.50
C PRO A 256 -11.06 -10.98 -2.32
N LEU A 257 -11.16 -10.17 -3.37
CA LEU A 257 -10.75 -8.76 -3.40
C LEU A 257 -11.97 -7.85 -3.20
N GLY A 258 -12.47 -7.77 -1.96
CA GLY A 258 -13.53 -6.80 -1.63
C GLY A 258 -13.07 -5.35 -1.78
N TRP A 259 -14.02 -4.43 -1.96
CA TRP A 259 -13.75 -2.99 -2.17
C TRP A 259 -12.73 -2.38 -1.18
N GLU A 260 -12.85 -2.72 0.11
CA GLU A 260 -11.96 -2.25 1.18
C GLU A 260 -10.48 -2.65 0.99
N LEU A 261 -10.23 -3.76 0.29
CA LEU A 261 -8.89 -4.21 -0.05
C LEU A 261 -8.46 -3.67 -1.42
N LEU A 262 -9.39 -3.62 -2.37
CA LEU A 262 -9.09 -3.21 -3.74
C LEU A 262 -8.80 -1.70 -3.86
N GLN A 263 -9.43 -0.87 -3.03
CA GLN A 263 -9.20 0.58 -3.01
C GLN A 263 -7.71 0.95 -2.77
N PRO A 264 -7.04 0.51 -1.68
CA PRO A 264 -5.61 0.77 -1.51
C PRO A 264 -4.75 0.07 -2.56
N VAL A 265 -5.17 -1.09 -3.09
CA VAL A 265 -4.45 -1.75 -4.19
C VAL A 265 -4.37 -0.86 -5.43
N MET A 266 -5.48 -0.25 -5.83
CA MET A 266 -5.51 0.68 -6.97
C MET A 266 -4.64 1.92 -6.73
N MET A 267 -4.63 2.46 -5.51
CA MET A 267 -3.79 3.61 -5.16
C MET A 267 -2.29 3.28 -5.26
N ILE A 268 -1.88 2.11 -4.75
CA ILE A 268 -0.49 1.66 -4.82
C ILE A 268 -0.08 1.38 -6.28
N LEU A 269 -0.92 0.70 -7.07
CA LEU A 269 -0.65 0.49 -8.50
C LEU A 269 -0.57 1.81 -9.27
N GLY A 270 -1.44 2.77 -8.97
CA GLY A 270 -1.36 4.12 -9.51
C GLY A 270 -0.01 4.78 -9.28
N HIS A 271 0.54 4.65 -8.07
CA HIS A 271 1.89 5.13 -7.77
C HIS A 271 2.98 4.35 -8.53
N CYS A 272 2.87 3.04 -8.66
CA CYS A 272 3.85 2.24 -9.41
C CYS A 272 3.86 2.59 -10.91
N LEU A 273 2.69 2.93 -11.48
CA LEU A 273 2.53 3.27 -12.89
C LEU A 273 2.89 4.73 -13.21
N LEU A 274 2.52 5.67 -12.33
CA LEU A 274 2.54 7.11 -12.62
C LEU A 274 3.47 7.89 -11.67
N GLY A 275 4.06 7.23 -10.68
CA GLY A 275 4.98 7.85 -9.73
C GLY A 275 6.33 8.23 -10.36
N PRO A 276 7.14 9.03 -9.66
CA PRO A 276 8.43 9.53 -10.17
C PRO A 276 9.40 8.41 -10.55
N ASN A 277 9.30 7.26 -9.88
CA ASN A 277 10.19 6.12 -10.05
C ASN A 277 9.63 5.05 -11.01
N LYS A 278 8.63 5.38 -11.84
CA LYS A 278 7.97 4.38 -12.71
C LYS A 278 8.95 3.66 -13.65
N LYS A 279 9.99 4.35 -14.13
CA LYS A 279 10.99 3.79 -15.08
C LYS A 279 12.09 2.97 -14.40
N GLU A 280 12.13 2.91 -13.08
CA GLU A 280 13.18 2.19 -12.35
C GLU A 280 12.87 0.68 -12.30
N GLU A 281 13.85 -0.15 -12.64
CA GLU A 281 13.87 -1.60 -12.37
C GLU A 281 12.65 -2.39 -12.89
N GLY A 282 11.99 -1.92 -13.95
CA GLY A 282 10.83 -2.61 -14.54
C GLY A 282 9.55 -2.55 -13.70
N VAL A 283 9.47 -1.67 -12.68
CA VAL A 283 8.27 -1.52 -11.83
C VAL A 283 7.03 -1.24 -12.67
N PHE A 284 7.15 -0.38 -13.67
CA PHE A 284 6.06 -0.04 -14.57
C PHE A 284 5.48 -1.28 -15.28
N ASP A 285 6.34 -2.15 -15.81
CA ASP A 285 5.90 -3.33 -16.58
C ASP A 285 5.14 -4.31 -15.67
N VAL A 286 5.71 -4.61 -14.50
CA VAL A 286 5.07 -5.50 -13.52
C VAL A 286 3.76 -4.91 -13.00
N ALA A 287 3.71 -3.59 -12.78
CA ALA A 287 2.49 -2.89 -12.36
C ALA A 287 1.42 -2.85 -13.46
N SER A 288 1.83 -2.69 -14.72
CA SER A 288 0.93 -2.69 -15.89
C SER A 288 0.29 -4.07 -16.06
N ASP A 289 1.10 -5.12 -15.95
CA ASP A 289 0.62 -6.51 -15.94
C ASP A 289 -0.35 -6.77 -14.78
N ALA A 290 0.00 -6.35 -13.57
CA ALA A 290 -0.87 -6.49 -12.41
C ALA A 290 -2.20 -5.74 -12.60
N CYS A 291 -2.17 -4.52 -13.15
CA CYS A 291 -3.34 -3.72 -13.46
C CYS A 291 -4.25 -4.42 -14.49
N ARG A 292 -3.66 -5.00 -15.54
CA ARG A 292 -4.38 -5.77 -16.56
C ARG A 292 -5.04 -7.03 -15.98
N CYS A 293 -4.31 -7.80 -15.17
CA CYS A 293 -4.83 -8.99 -14.49
C CYS A 293 -6.00 -8.63 -13.56
N LEU A 294 -5.86 -7.56 -12.76
CA LEU A 294 -6.91 -7.09 -11.86
C LEU A 294 -8.10 -6.48 -12.60
N PHE A 295 -7.89 -5.84 -13.75
CA PHE A 295 -9.00 -5.36 -14.57
C PHE A 295 -9.83 -6.52 -15.12
N ALA A 296 -9.16 -7.56 -15.65
CA ALA A 296 -9.84 -8.78 -16.09
C ALA A 296 -10.65 -9.41 -14.95
N ARG A 297 -10.04 -9.44 -13.77
CA ARG A 297 -10.65 -9.93 -12.55
C ARG A 297 -11.93 -9.19 -12.16
N VAL A 298 -11.87 -7.86 -12.17
CA VAL A 298 -12.98 -6.98 -11.82
C VAL A 298 -14.12 -7.07 -12.84
N MET A 299 -13.79 -7.21 -14.11
CA MET A 299 -14.78 -7.46 -15.18
C MET A 299 -15.46 -8.81 -15.00
N HIS A 300 -14.69 -9.86 -14.69
CA HIS A 300 -15.23 -11.19 -14.40
C HIS A 300 -16.16 -11.20 -13.17
N ASP A 301 -15.77 -10.51 -12.10
CA ASP A 301 -16.58 -10.43 -10.87
C ASP A 301 -17.75 -9.42 -10.95
N VAL A 302 -17.78 -8.60 -12.00
CA VAL A 302 -18.79 -7.55 -12.22
C VAL A 302 -18.88 -6.62 -11.00
N ASP A 303 -17.72 -6.14 -10.49
CA ASP A 303 -17.69 -5.16 -9.39
C ASP A 303 -17.85 -3.73 -9.94
N PRO A 304 -19.04 -3.11 -9.85
CA PRO A 304 -19.30 -1.81 -10.47
C PRO A 304 -18.44 -0.68 -9.87
N LYS A 305 -18.03 -0.81 -8.60
CA LYS A 305 -17.22 0.22 -7.95
C LYS A 305 -15.79 0.23 -8.48
N ALA A 306 -15.30 -0.93 -8.90
CA ALA A 306 -13.92 -1.10 -9.35
C ALA A 306 -13.74 -1.05 -10.87
N ILE A 307 -14.79 -1.35 -11.67
CA ILE A 307 -14.69 -1.38 -13.13
C ILE A 307 -14.16 -0.05 -13.68
N LEU A 308 -14.77 1.08 -13.31
CA LEU A 308 -14.39 2.39 -13.84
C LEU A 308 -12.99 2.84 -13.38
N PRO A 309 -12.62 2.75 -12.09
CA PRO A 309 -11.26 3.06 -11.65
C PRO A 309 -10.20 2.19 -12.31
N MET A 310 -10.39 0.87 -12.37
CA MET A 310 -9.43 -0.05 -12.99
C MET A 310 -9.29 0.19 -14.49
N ARG A 311 -10.41 0.41 -15.20
CA ARG A 311 -10.38 0.80 -16.61
C ARG A 311 -9.58 2.08 -16.81
N SER A 312 -9.84 3.09 -15.99
CA SER A 312 -9.15 4.38 -16.06
C SER A 312 -7.64 4.22 -15.83
N LEU A 313 -7.26 3.40 -14.84
CA LEU A 313 -5.86 3.12 -14.54
C LEU A 313 -5.16 2.37 -15.69
N LEU A 314 -5.82 1.40 -16.32
CA LEU A 314 -5.30 0.69 -17.49
C LEU A 314 -5.14 1.62 -18.71
N ARG A 315 -6.06 2.58 -18.91
CA ARG A 315 -5.91 3.61 -19.96
C ARG A 315 -4.73 4.53 -19.68
N LEU A 316 -4.55 4.93 -18.41
CA LEU A 316 -3.44 5.78 -18.00
C LEU A 316 -2.10 5.07 -18.14
N SER A 317 -2.00 3.77 -17.84
CA SER A 317 -0.75 3.02 -18.07
C SER A 317 -0.39 3.00 -19.55
N LYS A 318 -1.35 2.73 -20.45
CA LYS A 318 -1.10 2.78 -21.90
C LYS A 318 -0.66 4.15 -22.40
N ARG A 319 -1.30 5.22 -21.94
CA ARG A 319 -0.89 6.60 -22.31
C ARG A 319 0.48 6.97 -21.75
N ALA A 320 0.82 6.46 -20.57
CA ALA A 320 2.14 6.69 -19.98
C ALA A 320 3.29 5.98 -20.75
N LEU A 321 2.99 5.02 -21.62
CA LEU A 321 3.94 4.42 -22.57
C LEU A 321 4.10 5.25 -23.84
N THR A 322 3.04 5.96 -24.27
CA THR A 322 3.04 6.69 -25.54
C THR A 322 3.51 8.13 -25.42
N ASN A 323 3.27 8.78 -24.27
CA ASN A 323 3.53 10.21 -24.07
C ASN A 323 4.71 10.40 -23.12
N ASP A 324 5.93 10.42 -23.66
CA ASP A 324 7.14 10.75 -22.90
C ASP A 324 7.53 12.24 -23.00
N ASP A 325 6.90 13.04 -23.87
CA ASP A 325 7.32 14.43 -24.16
C ASP A 325 6.23 15.53 -24.10
N ASP A 326 4.95 15.21 -23.93
CA ASP A 326 3.89 16.24 -23.85
C ASP A 326 3.36 16.37 -22.42
N ASP A 327 3.88 17.32 -21.65
CA ASP A 327 3.22 17.81 -20.44
C ASP A 327 2.07 18.74 -20.85
N PRO A 328 0.79 18.33 -20.70
CA PRO A 328 -0.34 19.17 -21.08
C PRO A 328 -0.50 20.41 -20.20
N THR A 329 0.31 20.56 -19.15
CA THR A 329 0.36 21.74 -18.27
C THR A 329 1.47 22.73 -18.65
N GLU A 330 2.39 22.34 -19.54
CA GLU A 330 3.32 23.30 -20.14
C GLU A 330 2.56 24.22 -21.10
N LEU A 331 2.52 25.50 -20.75
CA LEU A 331 2.05 26.52 -21.67
C LEU A 331 3.05 26.61 -22.82
N PRO A 332 2.61 26.63 -24.09
CA PRO A 332 3.53 26.85 -25.19
C PRO A 332 4.25 28.19 -25.00
N PHE A 333 5.57 28.15 -24.88
CA PHE A 333 6.39 29.36 -24.89
C PHE A 333 6.24 30.02 -26.27
N SER A 334 5.41 31.06 -26.32
CA SER A 334 5.36 31.97 -27.45
C SER A 334 6.20 33.20 -27.10
N ASP A 335 7.36 33.34 -27.74
CA ASP A 335 8.18 34.57 -27.68
C ASP A 335 7.50 35.77 -28.37
N VAL A 336 6.27 35.61 -28.85
CA VAL A 336 5.47 36.67 -29.45
C VAL A 336 4.53 37.23 -28.39
N ILE A 337 4.89 38.42 -27.88
CA ILE A 337 3.95 39.28 -27.15
C ILE A 337 3.00 39.87 -28.19
N SER A 338 1.79 39.31 -28.28
CA SER A 338 0.69 39.94 -29.03
C SER A 338 0.20 41.15 -28.23
N ILE A 339 0.46 42.36 -28.75
CA ILE A 339 -0.04 43.64 -28.22
C ILE A 339 -1.45 43.89 -28.74
#